data_AF-A0A3P7G1Q4-F1
#
_entry.id   AF-A0A3P7G1Q4-F1
#
_cell.length_a   1.000
_cell.length_b   1.000
_cell.length_c   1.000
_cell.angle_alpha   90.00
_cell.angle_beta   90.00
_cell.angle_gamma   90.00
#
_symmetry.space_group_name_H-M   'P 1'
#
loop_
_entity.id
_entity.type
_entity.pdbx_description
1 polymer ?
#
loop_
_entity_poly.entity_id
_entity_poly.type
_entity_poly.pdbx_seq_one_letter_code
_entity_poly.pdbx_strand_id
1 'polypeptide(L)'
;MTVEKKMSRSVVLSWSVPNDSLTPISQYHVCADGVVRAVVPGSFKCKALIEDIDLSKPVNVSVRAVTESGHSPDAACTVALGKDAPVAPQHVRVWSITPVAACVSWYPSNSNAEHVLLLNAVKVGVCPPSVFQVQLNGLSPSTIYRVSVRTKHPKAVLEQRPVERCVDFKTLPKIGLPDPPANVQVEMGPQPGTLLVSWTPVASQPLPPSRAAVHSYLVYADGRNIAQVPNATGSFHLSLFEYHLIRVLSLFPTTDPQFVGKAVGEQIPSPTSTIICLI
;
A
#
# COMPACT_ATOMS: atom_id res chain seq x y z
N MET A 1 16.46 6.49 -6.37
CA MET A 1 17.63 7.38 -6.07
C MET A 1 18.91 6.56 -6.06
N THR A 2 20.04 7.16 -6.41
CA THR A 2 21.35 6.51 -6.50
C THR A 2 22.38 7.31 -5.71
N VAL A 3 23.25 6.61 -4.99
CA VAL A 3 24.44 7.21 -4.36
C VAL A 3 25.59 7.13 -5.34
N GLU A 4 25.96 8.26 -5.94
CA GLU A 4 27.02 8.29 -6.96
C GLU A 4 28.41 8.30 -6.33
N LYS A 5 28.57 9.03 -5.22
CA LYS A 5 29.85 9.12 -4.51
C LYS A 5 29.60 9.23 -3.02
N LYS A 6 30.35 8.45 -2.26
CA LYS A 6 30.41 8.53 -0.79
C LYS A 6 31.81 8.97 -0.39
N MET A 7 31.90 10.02 0.43
CA MET A 7 33.13 10.54 1.03
C MET A 7 33.05 10.40 2.55
N SER A 8 34.06 10.84 3.29
CA SER A 8 34.10 10.68 4.76
C SER A 8 32.95 11.41 5.47
N ARG A 9 32.60 12.61 5.00
CA ARG A 9 31.57 13.49 5.58
C ARG A 9 30.57 14.06 4.58
N SER A 10 30.51 13.52 3.37
CA SER A 10 29.63 14.02 2.32
C SER A 10 29.20 12.92 1.36
N VAL A 11 28.08 13.15 0.68
CA VAL A 11 27.48 12.20 -0.27
C VAL A 11 26.97 12.95 -1.48
N VAL A 12 27.26 12.43 -2.67
CA VAL A 12 26.65 12.86 -3.93
C VAL A 12 25.54 11.90 -4.28
N LEU A 13 24.34 12.44 -4.48
CA LEU A 13 23.12 11.70 -4.81
C LEU A 13 22.60 12.13 -6.16
N SER A 14 21.98 11.22 -6.88
CA SER A 14 21.11 11.52 -8.01
C SER A 14 19.80 10.76 -7.93
N TRP A 15 18.76 11.29 -8.57
CA TRP A 15 17.45 10.66 -8.61
C TRP A 15 16.79 10.88 -9.96
N SER A 16 15.73 10.12 -10.20
CA SER A 16 14.84 10.30 -11.36
C SER A 16 13.68 11.20 -10.95
N VAL A 17 13.18 11.99 -11.90
CA VAL A 17 11.91 12.70 -11.75
C VAL A 17 10.81 11.65 -11.50
N PRO A 18 9.88 11.86 -10.54
CA PRO A 18 8.75 10.97 -10.34
C PRO A 18 7.92 10.81 -11.63
N ASN A 19 7.57 9.57 -11.98
CA ASN A 19 6.64 9.30 -13.07
C ASN A 19 5.23 9.77 -12.68
N ASP A 20 4.41 10.21 -13.65
CA ASP A 20 3.01 10.62 -13.45
C ASP A 20 2.77 11.82 -12.50
N SER A 21 3.69 12.79 -12.44
CA SER A 21 3.41 14.04 -11.72
C SER A 21 2.43 14.93 -12.52
N LEU A 22 1.12 14.73 -12.32
CA LEU A 22 0.08 15.64 -12.82
C LEU A 22 0.28 17.07 -12.30
N THR A 23 0.91 17.20 -11.13
CA THR A 23 1.26 18.47 -10.50
C THR A 23 2.75 18.80 -10.74
N PRO A 24 3.08 20.01 -11.23
CA PRO A 24 4.45 20.44 -11.38
C PRO A 24 5.23 20.38 -10.05
N ILE A 25 6.44 19.84 -10.12
CA ILE A 25 7.37 19.83 -8.97
C ILE A 25 8.08 21.17 -8.93
N SER A 26 7.91 21.93 -7.86
CA SER A 26 8.56 23.23 -7.68
C SER A 26 10.03 23.07 -7.26
N GLN A 27 10.30 22.10 -6.39
CA GLN A 27 11.64 21.83 -5.87
C GLN A 27 11.73 20.41 -5.29
N TYR A 28 12.96 19.97 -5.07
CA TYR A 28 13.31 18.77 -4.34
C TYR A 28 14.00 19.14 -3.04
N HIS A 29 13.57 18.55 -1.93
CA HIS A 29 14.27 18.65 -0.65
C HIS A 29 15.10 17.38 -0.44
N VAL A 30 16.41 17.56 -0.27
CA VAL A 30 17.33 16.46 0.05
C VAL A 30 17.56 16.47 1.55
N CYS A 31 17.15 15.40 2.21
CA CYS A 31 17.10 15.31 3.66
C CYS A 31 18.09 14.29 4.21
N ALA A 32 18.57 14.53 5.43
CA ALA A 32 19.27 13.55 6.26
C ALA A 32 18.51 13.42 7.59
N ASP A 33 18.07 12.22 7.92
CA ASP A 33 17.23 11.89 9.08
C ASP A 33 16.00 12.83 9.20
N GLY A 34 15.39 13.14 8.05
CA GLY A 34 14.20 13.99 7.95
C GLY A 34 14.46 15.50 7.95
N VAL A 35 15.70 15.94 8.19
CA VAL A 35 16.12 17.35 8.17
C VAL A 35 16.61 17.73 6.78
N VAL A 36 16.08 18.82 6.22
CA VAL A 36 16.50 19.34 4.90
C VAL A 36 17.95 19.82 4.97
N ARG A 37 18.80 19.29 4.08
CA ARG A 37 20.23 19.62 3.95
C ARG A 37 20.54 20.38 2.66
N ALA A 38 19.76 20.14 1.63
CA ALA A 38 19.86 20.86 0.36
C ALA A 38 18.49 20.98 -0.30
N VAL A 39 18.33 22.01 -1.12
CA VAL A 39 17.13 22.26 -1.94
C VAL A 39 17.57 22.39 -3.39
N VAL A 40 16.93 21.62 -4.28
CA VAL A 40 17.21 21.65 -5.72
C VAL A 40 15.96 22.10 -6.45
N PRO A 41 15.97 23.19 -7.23
CA PRO A 41 14.78 23.60 -7.99
C PRO A 41 14.29 22.49 -8.94
N GLY A 42 12.98 22.41 -9.15
CA GLY A 42 12.36 21.34 -9.95
C GLY A 42 12.82 21.32 -11.42
N SER A 43 13.23 22.47 -11.95
CA SER A 43 13.79 22.63 -13.30
C SER A 43 15.27 22.24 -13.43
N PHE A 44 15.95 21.96 -12.31
CA PHE A 44 17.37 21.63 -12.32
C PHE A 44 17.59 20.11 -12.45
N LYS A 45 18.83 19.73 -12.77
CA LYS A 45 19.22 18.32 -12.78
C LYS A 45 18.98 17.69 -11.41
N CYS A 46 18.37 16.51 -11.39
CA CYS A 46 18.07 15.73 -10.19
C CYS A 46 19.34 15.13 -9.55
N LYS A 47 20.18 16.00 -8.98
CA LYS A 47 21.46 15.67 -8.37
C LYS A 47 21.81 16.68 -7.28
N ALA A 48 22.38 16.22 -6.18
CA ALA A 48 22.84 17.08 -5.09
C ALA A 48 24.08 16.52 -4.40
N LEU A 49 24.91 17.42 -3.88
CA LEU A 49 25.91 17.14 -2.87
C LEU A 49 25.30 17.53 -1.51
N ILE A 50 25.40 16.65 -0.54
CA ILE A 50 25.10 16.95 0.86
C ILE A 50 26.36 16.81 1.70
N GLU A 51 26.67 17.86 2.46
CA GLU A 51 27.88 17.98 3.27
C GLU A 51 27.58 17.88 4.77
N ASP A 52 28.65 17.70 5.55
CA ASP A 52 28.62 17.54 6.99
C ASP A 52 27.68 16.45 7.49
N ILE A 53 27.72 15.30 6.83
CA ILE A 53 27.02 14.10 7.26
C ILE A 53 27.99 13.18 7.97
N ASP A 54 27.68 12.87 9.22
CA ASP A 54 28.44 11.90 10.00
C ASP A 54 28.07 10.48 9.60
N LEU A 55 28.89 9.89 8.74
CA LEU A 55 28.73 8.51 8.25
C LEU A 55 29.41 7.46 9.14
N SER A 56 29.91 7.87 10.32
CA SER A 56 30.39 6.92 11.34
C SER A 56 29.24 6.19 12.06
N LYS A 57 28.01 6.67 11.85
CA LYS A 57 26.75 6.09 12.32
C LYS A 57 25.77 5.91 11.15
N PRO A 58 24.72 5.09 11.30
CA PRO A 58 23.63 5.01 10.35
C PRO A 58 22.93 6.36 10.17
N VAL A 59 22.66 6.75 8.92
CA VAL A 59 21.89 7.93 8.54
C VAL A 59 20.94 7.56 7.40
N ASN A 60 19.67 7.94 7.50
CA ASN A 60 18.72 7.80 6.41
C ASN A 60 18.72 9.07 5.57
N VAL A 61 19.09 8.94 4.30
CA VAL A 61 19.09 10.05 3.35
C VAL A 61 17.91 9.88 2.42
N SER A 62 17.11 10.93 2.24
CA SER A 62 15.90 10.91 1.42
C SER A 62 15.80 12.12 0.49
N VAL A 63 14.96 11.98 -0.54
CA VAL A 63 14.61 13.09 -1.44
C VAL A 63 13.09 13.21 -1.49
N ARG A 64 12.58 14.40 -1.15
CA ARG A 64 11.16 14.73 -1.26
C ARG A 64 10.92 15.53 -2.53
N ALA A 65 9.92 15.15 -3.32
CA ALA A 65 9.35 16.01 -4.35
C ALA A 65 8.37 16.97 -3.68
N VAL A 66 8.47 18.26 -3.97
CA VAL A 66 7.62 19.32 -3.40
C VAL A 66 6.74 19.90 -4.50
N THR A 67 5.44 19.97 -4.21
CA THR A 67 4.39 20.54 -5.05
C THR A 67 3.63 21.57 -4.23
N GLU A 68 2.62 22.21 -4.81
CA GLU A 68 1.74 23.12 -4.07
C GLU A 68 0.95 22.42 -2.96
N SER A 69 0.70 21.11 -3.09
CA SER A 69 -0.02 20.30 -2.11
C SER A 69 0.86 19.75 -0.97
N GLY A 70 2.14 20.14 -0.93
CA GLY A 70 3.09 19.71 0.09
C GLY A 70 4.22 18.87 -0.50
N HIS A 71 4.72 17.90 0.26
CA HIS A 71 5.87 17.11 -0.16
C HIS A 71 5.61 15.60 -0.07
N SER A 72 6.28 14.83 -0.94
CA SER A 72 6.23 13.37 -0.86
C SER A 72 6.80 12.83 0.46
N PRO A 73 6.35 11.66 0.95
CA PRO A 73 6.95 11.01 2.11
C PRO A 73 8.41 10.60 1.87
N ASP A 74 9.25 10.68 2.89
CA ASP A 74 10.65 10.24 2.82
C ASP A 74 10.79 8.77 2.41
N ALA A 75 9.90 7.92 2.91
CA ALA A 75 9.91 6.48 2.65
C ALA A 75 9.73 6.12 1.16
N ALA A 76 9.19 7.02 0.35
CA ALA A 76 9.05 6.82 -1.09
C ALA A 76 10.40 6.90 -1.83
N CYS A 77 11.38 7.63 -1.30
CA CYS A 77 12.68 7.82 -1.92
C CYS A 77 13.77 8.02 -0.85
N THR A 78 14.36 6.93 -0.37
CA THR A 78 15.32 6.93 0.74
C THR A 78 16.37 5.82 0.63
N VAL A 79 17.54 6.05 1.23
CA VAL A 79 18.62 5.07 1.39
C VAL A 79 19.34 5.27 2.73
N ALA A 80 19.56 4.17 3.45
CA ALA A 80 20.36 4.13 4.67
C ALA A 80 21.85 4.04 4.32
N LEU A 81 22.64 4.95 4.88
CA LEU A 81 24.08 5.07 4.68
C LEU A 81 24.81 5.11 6.02
N GLY A 82 26.14 5.02 5.95
CA GLY A 82 27.01 5.06 7.13
C GLY A 82 27.48 3.69 7.59
N LYS A 83 28.24 3.68 8.68
CA LYS A 83 28.69 2.45 9.34
C LYS A 83 27.49 1.73 9.96
N ASP A 84 27.44 0.41 9.80
CA ASP A 84 26.40 -0.46 10.34
C ASP A 84 24.96 -0.11 9.94
N ALA A 85 24.81 0.65 8.83
CA ALA A 85 23.52 1.04 8.29
C ALA A 85 22.59 -0.18 8.11
N PRO A 86 21.33 -0.10 8.57
CA PRO A 86 20.43 -1.24 8.53
C PRO A 86 20.14 -1.66 7.09
N VAL A 87 20.03 -2.97 6.87
CA VAL A 87 19.51 -3.52 5.60
C VAL A 87 18.02 -3.85 5.74
N ALA A 88 17.60 -4.33 6.92
CA ALA A 88 16.19 -4.57 7.22
C ALA A 88 15.38 -3.27 7.09
N PRO A 89 14.09 -3.34 6.72
CA PRO A 89 13.16 -2.22 6.90
C PRO A 89 13.16 -1.72 8.35
N GLN A 90 12.76 -0.47 8.55
CA GLN A 90 12.68 0.19 9.85
C GLN A 90 11.22 0.57 10.12
N HIS A 91 10.89 0.87 11.38
CA HIS A 91 9.60 1.48 11.78
C HIS A 91 8.36 0.82 11.16
N VAL A 92 8.28 -0.51 11.18
CA VAL A 92 7.05 -1.22 10.78
C VAL A 92 5.92 -0.81 11.72
N ARG A 93 4.76 -0.42 11.18
CA ARG A 93 3.58 0.02 11.94
C ARG A 93 2.32 -0.57 11.34
N VAL A 94 1.33 -0.79 12.20
CA VAL A 94 -0.01 -1.23 11.81
C VAL A 94 -1.04 -0.21 12.31
N TRP A 95 -2.00 0.15 11.46
CA TRP A 95 -3.07 1.12 11.77
C TRP A 95 -4.35 0.76 11.00
N SER A 96 -5.45 1.48 11.26
CA SER A 96 -6.77 1.17 10.68
C SER A 96 -7.16 -0.31 10.78
N ILE A 97 -6.95 -0.87 11.97
CA ILE A 97 -7.26 -2.27 12.24
C ILE A 97 -8.78 -2.43 12.33
N THR A 98 -9.33 -3.28 11.48
CA THR A 98 -10.73 -3.69 11.49
C THR A 98 -10.83 -5.17 11.85
N PRO A 99 -12.04 -5.77 11.89
CA PRO A 99 -12.15 -7.22 12.06
C PRO A 99 -11.54 -8.03 10.91
N VAL A 100 -11.44 -7.46 9.70
CA VAL A 100 -11.04 -8.20 8.48
C VAL A 100 -9.92 -7.54 7.67
N ALA A 101 -9.37 -6.42 8.12
CA ALA A 101 -8.33 -5.67 7.43
C ALA A 101 -7.43 -4.90 8.40
N ALA A 102 -6.26 -4.52 7.91
CA ALA A 102 -5.36 -3.59 8.60
C ALA A 102 -4.41 -2.92 7.60
N CYS A 103 -4.03 -1.68 7.84
CA CYS A 103 -2.99 -1.01 7.06
C CYS A 103 -1.63 -1.23 7.70
N VAL A 104 -0.62 -1.56 6.88
CA VAL A 104 0.76 -1.79 7.31
C VAL A 104 1.65 -0.82 6.57
N SER A 105 2.56 -0.16 7.28
CA SER A 105 3.59 0.70 6.68
C SER A 105 4.96 0.41 7.28
N TRP A 106 6.01 0.75 6.55
CA TRP A 106 7.40 0.62 6.98
C TRP A 106 8.25 1.75 6.40
N TYR A 107 9.42 1.97 6.96
CA TYR A 107 10.44 2.85 6.40
C TYR A 107 11.53 1.99 5.75
N PRO A 108 11.70 2.00 4.41
CA PRO A 108 12.68 1.15 3.76
C PRO A 108 14.10 1.65 4.01
N SER A 109 15.05 0.73 4.18
CA SER A 109 16.48 1.10 4.22
C SER A 109 17.06 1.35 2.83
N ASN A 110 16.38 0.90 1.77
CA ASN A 110 16.63 1.33 0.40
C ASN A 110 15.31 1.23 -0.37
N SER A 111 14.76 2.37 -0.80
CA SER A 111 13.48 2.40 -1.50
C SER A 111 13.56 1.81 -2.92
N ASN A 112 14.76 1.59 -3.48
CA ASN A 112 14.90 0.88 -4.76
C ASN A 112 14.73 -0.65 -4.62
N ALA A 113 14.69 -1.18 -3.40
CA ALA A 113 14.55 -2.62 -3.17
C ALA A 113 13.08 -3.04 -3.16
N GLU A 114 12.81 -4.24 -3.68
CA GLU A 114 11.55 -4.92 -3.40
C GLU A 114 11.47 -5.33 -1.92
N HIS A 115 10.24 -5.37 -1.42
CA HIS A 115 9.93 -5.83 -0.06
C HIS A 115 8.99 -7.03 -0.10
N VAL A 116 9.21 -8.01 0.76
CA VAL A 116 8.33 -9.16 0.96
C VAL A 116 7.56 -8.95 2.24
N LEU A 117 6.25 -9.11 2.16
CA LEU A 117 5.36 -9.06 3.32
C LEU A 117 5.03 -10.48 3.74
N LEU A 118 5.15 -10.76 5.04
CA LEU A 118 4.76 -12.03 5.63
C LEU A 118 3.76 -11.79 6.76
N LEU A 119 2.79 -12.71 6.89
CA LEU A 119 1.82 -12.74 7.96
C LEU A 119 1.94 -14.11 8.65
N ASN A 120 2.25 -14.15 9.94
CA ASN A 120 2.56 -15.37 10.68
C ASN A 120 3.60 -16.26 9.97
N ALA A 121 4.68 -15.63 9.47
CA ALA A 121 5.74 -16.26 8.67
C ALA A 121 5.31 -16.82 7.29
N VAL A 122 4.05 -16.68 6.90
CA VAL A 122 3.58 -17.02 5.55
C VAL A 122 3.75 -15.81 4.63
N LYS A 123 4.42 -15.99 3.50
CA LYS A 123 4.55 -14.94 2.48
C LYS A 123 3.17 -14.61 1.90
N VAL A 124 2.78 -13.35 1.98
CA VAL A 124 1.49 -12.88 1.47
C VAL A 124 1.60 -11.91 0.30
N GLY A 125 2.77 -11.34 0.04
CA GLY A 125 2.95 -10.42 -1.08
C GLY A 125 4.39 -9.99 -1.32
N VAL A 126 4.63 -9.45 -2.51
CA VAL A 126 5.86 -8.74 -2.87
C VAL A 126 5.49 -7.33 -3.31
N CYS A 127 6.10 -6.35 -2.67
CA CYS A 127 5.94 -4.94 -2.97
C CYS A 127 7.10 -4.50 -3.88
N PRO A 128 6.80 -3.85 -5.02
CA PRO A 128 7.82 -3.31 -5.91
C PRO A 128 8.58 -2.15 -5.24
N PRO A 129 9.66 -1.66 -5.86
CA PRO A 129 10.36 -0.47 -5.39
C PRO A 129 9.43 0.73 -5.12
N SER A 130 9.84 1.59 -4.19
CA SER A 130 9.13 2.79 -3.72
C SER A 130 7.81 2.54 -2.97
N VAL A 131 7.30 1.31 -2.93
CA VAL A 131 6.16 0.95 -2.08
C VAL A 131 6.63 0.73 -0.64
N PHE A 132 5.99 1.44 0.29
CA PHE A 132 6.32 1.41 1.72
C PHE A 132 5.09 1.24 2.62
N GLN A 133 3.91 1.04 2.03
CA GLN A 133 2.66 0.81 2.74
C GLN A 133 1.70 -0.05 1.92
N VAL A 134 0.87 -0.84 2.60
CA VAL A 134 -0.15 -1.71 2.00
C VAL A 134 -1.35 -1.86 2.93
N GLN A 135 -2.48 -2.29 2.38
CA GLN A 135 -3.63 -2.74 3.16
C GLN A 135 -3.75 -4.27 3.09
N LEU A 136 -3.66 -4.92 4.25
CA LEU A 136 -4.02 -6.31 4.44
C LEU A 136 -5.55 -6.44 4.42
N ASN A 137 -6.06 -7.44 3.71
CA ASN A 137 -7.48 -7.77 3.66
C ASN A 137 -7.65 -9.28 3.89
N GLY A 138 -8.84 -9.72 4.28
CA GLY A 138 -9.14 -11.14 4.51
C GLY A 138 -8.56 -11.67 5.83
N LEU A 139 -8.42 -10.79 6.82
CA LEU A 139 -8.03 -11.20 8.17
C LEU A 139 -9.22 -11.82 8.91
N SER A 140 -8.95 -12.71 9.85
CA SER A 140 -9.96 -13.29 10.74
C SER A 140 -10.23 -12.33 11.90
N PRO A 141 -11.51 -12.11 12.29
CA PRO A 141 -11.85 -11.30 13.46
C PRO A 141 -11.23 -11.84 14.76
N SER A 142 -11.02 -10.95 15.73
CA SER A 142 -10.50 -11.29 17.07
C SER A 142 -9.19 -12.11 17.07
N THR A 143 -8.40 -12.03 16.01
CA THR A 143 -7.21 -12.88 15.78
C THR A 143 -5.94 -12.06 15.92
N ILE A 144 -4.92 -12.65 16.55
CA ILE A 144 -3.60 -12.05 16.67
C ILE A 144 -2.76 -12.45 15.46
N TYR A 145 -2.18 -11.45 14.81
CA TYR A 145 -1.30 -11.61 13.66
C TYR A 145 0.07 -10.99 13.94
N ARG A 146 1.11 -11.68 13.48
CA ARG A 146 2.46 -11.13 13.34
C ARG A 146 2.69 -10.73 11.90
N VAL A 147 2.78 -9.43 11.64
CA VAL A 147 3.20 -8.94 10.33
C VAL A 147 4.69 -8.71 10.31
N SER A 148 5.34 -9.12 9.22
CA SER A 148 6.77 -9.03 8.99
C SER A 148 7.05 -8.40 7.63
N VAL A 149 8.00 -7.47 7.58
CA VAL A 149 8.50 -6.87 6.33
C VAL A 149 9.97 -7.20 6.19
N ARG A 150 10.33 -7.82 5.06
CA ARG A 150 11.70 -8.20 4.71
C ARG A 150 12.11 -7.55 3.40
N THR A 151 13.37 -7.12 3.27
CA THR A 151 13.90 -6.63 2.00
C THR A 151 14.44 -7.76 1.10
N LYS A 152 14.37 -7.58 -0.22
CA LYS A 152 15.08 -8.39 -1.21
C LYS A 152 16.36 -7.73 -1.73
N HIS A 153 16.83 -6.65 -1.10
CA HIS A 153 18.06 -5.99 -1.51
C HIS A 153 19.25 -6.99 -1.51
N PRO A 154 20.15 -6.99 -2.50
CA PRO A 154 21.24 -7.98 -2.59
C PRO A 154 22.12 -8.06 -1.33
N LYS A 155 22.35 -6.92 -0.65
CA LYS A 155 23.07 -6.88 0.65
C LYS A 155 22.42 -7.74 1.74
N ALA A 156 21.14 -8.07 1.64
CA ALA A 156 20.45 -8.88 2.64
C ALA A 156 21.03 -10.30 2.75
N VAL A 157 21.63 -10.83 1.68
CA VAL A 157 22.27 -12.17 1.69
C VAL A 157 23.60 -12.15 2.46
N LEU A 158 24.21 -10.98 2.60
CA LEU A 158 25.50 -10.80 3.29
C LEU A 158 25.33 -10.48 4.78
N GLU A 159 24.11 -10.23 5.24
CA GLU A 159 23.85 -9.83 6.62
C GLU A 159 23.77 -11.04 7.55
N GLN A 160 24.52 -10.97 8.64
CA GLN A 160 24.40 -11.91 9.77
C GLN A 160 23.21 -11.55 10.68
N ARG A 161 22.76 -10.29 10.61
CA ARG A 161 21.64 -9.77 11.41
C ARG A 161 20.31 -10.04 10.72
N PRO A 162 19.19 -10.13 11.47
CA PRO A 162 17.86 -10.24 10.87
C PRO A 162 17.56 -9.09 9.90
N VAL A 163 17.27 -9.44 8.64
CA VAL A 163 16.90 -8.52 7.54
C VAL A 163 15.39 -8.26 7.46
N GLU A 164 14.69 -8.56 8.55
CA GLU A 164 13.25 -8.45 8.71
C GLU A 164 12.93 -7.60 9.95
N ARG A 165 11.79 -6.92 9.92
CA ARG A 165 11.16 -6.34 11.11
C ARG A 165 9.72 -6.78 11.19
N CYS A 166 9.25 -7.02 12.42
CA CYS A 166 7.92 -7.51 12.68
C CYS A 166 7.20 -6.70 13.76
N VAL A 167 5.87 -6.71 13.71
CA VAL A 167 4.96 -6.14 14.70
C VAL A 167 3.76 -7.06 14.83
N ASP A 168 3.32 -7.26 16.08
CA ASP A 168 2.08 -7.99 16.37
C ASP A 168 0.91 -7.02 16.46
N PHE A 169 -0.25 -7.43 15.95
CA PHE A 169 -1.50 -6.70 16.10
C PHE A 169 -2.67 -7.68 16.26
N LYS A 170 -3.79 -7.20 16.81
CA LYS A 170 -5.02 -8.00 16.98
C LYS A 170 -6.16 -7.35 16.23
N THR A 171 -6.82 -8.09 15.34
CA THR A 171 -8.03 -7.62 14.66
C THR A 171 -9.18 -7.42 15.64
N LEU A 172 -10.08 -6.50 15.29
CA LEU A 172 -11.24 -6.21 16.13
C LEU A 172 -12.25 -7.38 16.10
N PRO A 173 -13.12 -7.52 17.12
CA PRO A 173 -14.24 -8.43 17.05
C PRO A 173 -15.23 -8.05 15.96
N LYS A 174 -15.84 -9.04 15.30
CA LYS A 174 -16.94 -8.81 14.36
C LYS A 174 -18.22 -8.58 15.16
N ILE A 175 -18.44 -7.34 15.61
CA ILE A 175 -19.67 -6.92 16.29
C ILE A 175 -20.41 -5.98 15.35
N GLY A 176 -21.58 -6.42 14.86
CA GLY A 176 -22.52 -5.57 14.14
C GLY A 176 -22.18 -5.17 12.70
N LEU A 177 -21.12 -5.73 12.12
CA LEU A 177 -20.91 -5.68 10.68
C LEU A 177 -21.78 -6.75 10.01
N PRO A 178 -22.62 -6.41 9.01
CA PRO A 178 -23.27 -7.42 8.21
C PRO A 178 -22.25 -8.28 7.47
N ASP A 179 -22.64 -9.49 7.10
CA ASP A 179 -21.86 -10.29 6.17
C ASP A 179 -21.76 -9.57 4.81
N PRO A 180 -20.70 -9.80 4.01
CA PRO A 180 -20.68 -9.29 2.63
C PRO A 180 -21.81 -9.92 1.81
N PRO A 181 -22.25 -9.28 0.71
CA PRO A 181 -23.16 -9.92 -0.23
C PRO A 181 -22.50 -11.14 -0.87
N ALA A 182 -23.28 -12.17 -1.18
CA ALA A 182 -22.80 -13.39 -1.83
C ALA A 182 -22.95 -13.29 -3.37
N ASN A 183 -22.31 -14.21 -4.12
CA ASN A 183 -22.45 -14.35 -5.57
C ASN A 183 -22.27 -13.04 -6.35
N VAL A 184 -21.18 -12.29 -6.08
CA VAL A 184 -20.86 -11.12 -6.89
C VAL A 184 -20.43 -11.56 -8.28
N GLN A 185 -21.08 -11.01 -9.29
CA GLN A 185 -20.77 -11.24 -10.69
C GLN A 185 -20.56 -9.91 -11.39
N VAL A 186 -19.72 -9.93 -12.43
CA VAL A 186 -19.43 -8.76 -13.26
C VAL A 186 -19.58 -9.19 -14.72
N GLU A 187 -20.48 -8.52 -15.43
CA GLU A 187 -20.78 -8.76 -16.84
C GLU A 187 -20.58 -7.49 -17.65
N MET A 188 -20.44 -7.62 -18.98
CA MET A 188 -20.48 -6.45 -19.85
C MET A 188 -21.88 -5.82 -19.82
N GLY A 189 -21.93 -4.51 -19.56
CA GLY A 189 -23.18 -3.77 -19.60
C GLY A 189 -23.71 -3.60 -21.03
N PRO A 190 -24.97 -3.18 -21.19
CA PRO A 190 -25.63 -3.06 -22.49
C PRO A 190 -25.05 -1.96 -23.39
N GLN A 191 -24.25 -1.04 -22.83
CA GLN A 191 -23.56 0.01 -23.57
C GLN A 191 -22.04 -0.22 -23.61
N PRO A 192 -21.35 0.14 -24.71
CA PRO A 192 -19.89 0.10 -24.76
C PRO A 192 -19.27 0.88 -23.60
N GLY A 193 -18.30 0.28 -22.91
CA GLY A 193 -17.64 0.91 -21.75
C GLY A 193 -18.43 0.84 -20.45
N THR A 194 -19.46 0.01 -20.35
CA THR A 194 -20.22 -0.21 -19.10
C THR A 194 -20.05 -1.63 -18.57
N LEU A 195 -20.14 -1.79 -17.25
CA LEU A 195 -20.16 -3.08 -16.56
C LEU A 195 -21.46 -3.22 -15.76
N LEU A 196 -22.03 -4.43 -15.73
CA LEU A 196 -23.10 -4.80 -14.83
C LEU A 196 -22.50 -5.58 -13.66
N VAL A 197 -22.67 -5.07 -12.45
CA VAL A 197 -22.28 -5.76 -11.21
C VAL A 197 -23.54 -6.28 -10.54
N SER A 198 -23.64 -7.58 -10.29
CA SER A 198 -24.77 -8.20 -9.60
C SER A 198 -24.32 -8.97 -8.36
N TRP A 199 -25.21 -9.14 -7.38
CA TRP A 199 -24.94 -9.84 -6.14
C TRP A 199 -26.22 -10.34 -5.46
N THR A 200 -26.06 -11.30 -4.56
CA THR A 200 -27.10 -11.75 -3.64
C THR A 200 -27.09 -10.86 -2.38
N PRO A 201 -28.18 -10.12 -2.10
CA PRO A 201 -28.28 -9.29 -0.91
C PRO A 201 -28.13 -10.10 0.38
N VAL A 202 -27.56 -9.46 1.41
CA VAL A 202 -27.36 -10.05 2.73
C VAL A 202 -28.71 -10.13 3.45
N ALA A 203 -29.20 -11.36 3.64
CA ALA A 203 -30.50 -11.60 4.26
C ALA A 203 -30.48 -11.58 5.80
N SER A 204 -29.29 -11.68 6.42
CA SER A 204 -29.13 -11.83 7.87
C SER A 204 -28.77 -10.52 8.58
N GLN A 205 -29.53 -10.18 9.63
CA GLN A 205 -29.09 -9.21 10.64
C GLN A 205 -27.89 -9.77 11.43
N PRO A 206 -26.91 -8.95 11.83
CA PRO A 206 -25.82 -9.39 12.67
C PRO A 206 -26.35 -9.95 14.00
N LEU A 207 -25.71 -11.00 14.52
CA LEU A 207 -26.08 -11.59 15.82
C LEU A 207 -25.98 -10.56 16.96
N PRO A 208 -26.81 -10.69 18.03
CA PRO A 208 -26.73 -9.83 19.21
C PRO A 208 -25.30 -9.67 19.73
N PRO A 209 -24.89 -8.46 20.18
CA PRO A 209 -25.74 -7.35 20.61
C PRO A 209 -26.11 -6.34 19.51
N SER A 210 -25.69 -6.55 18.26
CA SER A 210 -26.00 -5.63 17.17
C SER A 210 -27.43 -5.79 16.67
N ARG A 211 -28.09 -4.66 16.38
CA ARG A 211 -29.39 -4.57 15.68
C ARG A 211 -29.25 -3.89 14.31
N ALA A 212 -28.03 -3.79 13.78
CA ALA A 212 -27.77 -3.05 12.55
C ALA A 212 -28.32 -3.81 11.34
N ALA A 213 -29.35 -3.28 10.68
CA ALA A 213 -29.77 -3.76 9.36
C ALA A 213 -28.82 -3.23 8.28
N VAL A 214 -28.63 -4.01 7.21
CA VAL A 214 -27.90 -3.56 6.02
C VAL A 214 -28.66 -2.38 5.40
N HIS A 215 -28.05 -1.18 5.40
CA HIS A 215 -28.69 0.04 4.91
C HIS A 215 -28.41 0.29 3.41
N SER A 216 -27.21 -0.04 2.96
CA SER A 216 -26.73 0.18 1.59
C SER A 216 -25.51 -0.68 1.31
N TYR A 217 -25.20 -0.92 0.03
CA TYR A 217 -23.94 -1.51 -0.42
C TYR A 217 -23.00 -0.43 -0.95
N LEU A 218 -21.72 -0.48 -0.59
CA LEU A 218 -20.69 0.39 -1.18
C LEU A 218 -19.90 -0.38 -2.23
N VAL A 219 -19.86 0.15 -3.45
CA VAL A 219 -19.08 -0.39 -4.56
C VAL A 219 -17.73 0.32 -4.58
N TYR A 220 -16.65 -0.46 -4.56
CA TYR A 220 -15.29 0.06 -4.69
C TYR A 220 -14.62 -0.48 -5.96
N ALA A 221 -13.89 0.36 -6.69
CA ALA A 221 -12.92 -0.05 -7.71
C ALA A 221 -11.58 0.59 -7.41
N ASP A 222 -10.50 -0.19 -7.50
CA ASP A 222 -9.13 0.27 -7.25
C ASP A 222 -9.00 1.05 -5.93
N GLY A 223 -9.63 0.53 -4.87
CA GLY A 223 -9.59 1.14 -3.52
C GLY A 223 -10.38 2.45 -3.36
N ARG A 224 -11.08 2.93 -4.38
CA ARG A 224 -11.95 4.12 -4.33
C ARG A 224 -13.42 3.71 -4.31
N ASN A 225 -14.23 4.39 -3.51
CA ASN A 225 -15.68 4.23 -3.55
C ASN A 225 -16.21 4.85 -4.84
N ILE A 226 -16.88 4.05 -5.68
CA ILE A 226 -17.43 4.48 -6.97
C ILE A 226 -18.95 4.59 -6.95
N ALA A 227 -19.63 3.92 -6.01
CA ALA A 227 -21.07 4.01 -5.86
C ALA A 227 -21.54 3.57 -4.46
N GLN A 228 -22.70 4.08 -4.06
CA GLN A 228 -23.47 3.58 -2.93
C GLN A 228 -24.87 3.19 -3.43
N VAL A 229 -25.25 1.93 -3.23
CA VAL A 229 -26.52 1.37 -3.68
C VAL A 229 -27.45 1.20 -2.46
N PRO A 230 -28.51 2.02 -2.34
CA PRO A 230 -29.51 1.89 -1.29
C PRO A 230 -30.26 0.56 -1.42
N ASN A 231 -30.93 0.15 -0.35
CA ASN A 231 -31.61 -1.13 -0.06
C ASN A 231 -32.60 -1.73 -1.10
N ALA A 232 -32.37 -1.63 -2.41
CA ALA A 232 -33.16 -2.25 -3.46
C ALA A 232 -32.27 -2.68 -4.63
N THR A 233 -32.50 -3.91 -5.10
CA THR A 233 -31.90 -4.62 -6.24
C THR A 233 -30.46 -5.13 -6.09
N GLY A 234 -30.29 -6.44 -6.27
CA GLY A 234 -29.01 -7.14 -6.31
C GLY A 234 -28.23 -6.92 -7.62
N SER A 235 -28.33 -5.72 -8.19
CA SER A 235 -27.62 -5.34 -9.41
C SER A 235 -27.42 -3.83 -9.52
N PHE A 236 -26.30 -3.43 -10.11
CA PHE A 236 -25.89 -2.04 -10.35
C PHE A 236 -25.12 -1.91 -11.67
N HIS A 237 -25.47 -0.91 -12.48
CA HIS A 237 -24.76 -0.60 -13.72
C HIS A 237 -23.69 0.46 -13.47
N LEU A 238 -22.45 0.15 -13.83
CA LEU A 238 -21.30 1.06 -13.76
C LEU A 238 -20.94 1.58 -15.17
N SER A 239 -20.78 2.89 -15.33
CA SER A 239 -20.13 3.49 -16.50
C SER A 239 -18.65 3.72 -16.23
N LEU A 240 -17.77 3.13 -17.05
CA LEU A 240 -16.33 3.32 -16.94
C LEU A 240 -15.93 4.58 -17.73
N PHE A 241 -15.97 5.73 -17.07
CA PHE A 241 -15.23 6.91 -17.54
C PHE A 241 -13.99 7.08 -16.66
N GLU A 242 -12.83 6.82 -17.26
CA GLU A 242 -11.47 7.19 -16.82
C GLU A 242 -11.15 7.07 -15.31
N TYR A 243 -10.72 5.91 -14.83
CA TYR A 243 -9.97 5.83 -13.56
C TYR A 243 -8.81 4.83 -13.63
N HIS A 244 -7.64 5.27 -13.14
CA HIS A 244 -6.39 4.51 -13.07
C HIS A 244 -6.02 4.14 -11.61
N LEU A 245 -5.77 2.84 -11.41
CA LEU A 245 -4.72 2.17 -10.62
C LEU A 245 -4.55 2.49 -9.12
N ILE A 246 -4.98 1.57 -8.25
CA ILE A 246 -4.36 1.29 -6.93
C ILE A 246 -4.20 -0.23 -6.78
N ARG A 247 -2.98 -0.70 -6.47
CA ARG A 247 -2.67 -2.12 -6.25
C ARG A 247 -3.19 -2.60 -4.89
N VAL A 248 -4.07 -3.61 -4.91
CA VAL A 248 -4.48 -4.39 -3.73
C VAL A 248 -3.68 -5.69 -3.72
N LEU A 249 -2.97 -5.98 -2.62
CA LEU A 249 -2.37 -7.30 -2.39
C LEU A 249 -3.38 -8.16 -1.63
N SER A 250 -4.03 -9.10 -2.33
CA SER A 250 -4.83 -10.16 -1.71
C SER A 250 -3.91 -11.29 -1.23
N LEU A 251 -4.10 -11.76 0.01
CA LEU A 251 -3.19 -12.71 0.66
C LEU A 251 -3.31 -14.15 0.11
N PHE A 252 -4.17 -14.41 -0.88
CA PHE A 252 -4.40 -15.77 -1.38
C PHE A 252 -4.53 -15.81 -2.91
N PRO A 253 -4.13 -16.94 -3.55
CA PRO A 253 -4.63 -17.31 -4.87
C PRO A 253 -6.16 -17.50 -4.80
N THR A 254 -6.84 -17.23 -5.91
CA THR A 254 -8.30 -17.11 -6.09
C THR A 254 -9.12 -18.40 -5.84
N THR A 255 -8.69 -19.31 -4.97
CA THR A 255 -9.36 -20.62 -4.78
C THR A 255 -9.56 -21.06 -3.32
N ASP A 256 -9.33 -20.20 -2.32
CA ASP A 256 -9.57 -20.56 -0.91
C ASP A 256 -10.99 -20.12 -0.44
N PRO A 257 -11.90 -21.03 -0.05
CA PRO A 257 -13.28 -20.73 0.31
C PRO A 257 -13.47 -19.91 1.62
N GLN A 258 -12.39 -19.40 2.24
CA GLN A 258 -12.44 -18.62 3.49
C GLN A 258 -12.46 -17.09 3.31
N PHE A 259 -12.58 -16.56 2.08
CA PHE A 259 -12.84 -15.13 1.81
C PHE A 259 -14.27 -14.67 2.16
N VAL A 260 -14.66 -14.82 3.42
CA VAL A 260 -15.96 -14.33 3.92
C VAL A 260 -15.83 -12.86 4.33
N GLY A 261 -15.78 -11.98 3.32
CA GLY A 261 -15.81 -10.52 3.51
C GLY A 261 -15.85 -9.69 2.22
N LYS A 262 -15.54 -10.29 1.08
CA LYS A 262 -15.60 -9.66 -0.24
C LYS A 262 -16.10 -10.72 -1.21
N ALA A 263 -17.20 -10.45 -1.88
CA ALA A 263 -17.50 -11.19 -3.09
C ALA A 263 -16.79 -10.45 -4.24
N VAL A 264 -15.81 -11.14 -4.83
CA VAL A 264 -14.98 -10.68 -5.95
C VAL A 264 -15.60 -11.26 -7.21
N GLY A 265 -16.03 -10.40 -8.13
CA GLY A 265 -16.51 -10.85 -9.45
C GLY A 265 -15.36 -11.38 -10.30
N GLU A 266 -15.65 -12.36 -11.16
CA GLU A 266 -14.69 -12.87 -12.14
C GLU A 266 -14.22 -11.76 -13.10
N GLN A 267 -12.94 -11.81 -13.43
CA GLN A 267 -12.23 -10.84 -14.25
C GLN A 267 -12.69 -10.96 -15.71
N ILE A 268 -13.25 -9.90 -16.29
CA ILE A 268 -13.43 -9.82 -17.76
C ILE A 268 -12.04 -9.55 -18.37
N PRO A 269 -11.64 -10.23 -19.46
CA PRO A 269 -10.33 -10.06 -20.08
C PRO A 269 -10.23 -8.69 -20.78
N SER A 270 -9.92 -7.64 -20.03
CA SER A 270 -9.48 -6.35 -20.57
C SER A 270 -8.19 -5.89 -19.86
N PRO A 271 -7.31 -5.13 -20.53
CA PRO A 271 -5.92 -4.93 -20.09
C PRO A 271 -5.74 -3.91 -18.96
N THR A 272 -6.81 -3.38 -18.38
CA THR A 272 -6.76 -2.38 -17.31
C THR A 272 -7.57 -2.87 -16.12
N SER A 273 -6.85 -3.35 -15.11
CA SER A 273 -7.33 -3.88 -13.84
C SER A 273 -8.61 -3.21 -13.31
N THR A 274 -9.59 -4.01 -12.88
CA THR A 274 -10.70 -3.52 -12.04
C THR A 274 -11.06 -4.62 -11.05
N ILE A 275 -10.73 -4.40 -9.78
CA ILE A 275 -11.18 -5.25 -8.67
C ILE A 275 -12.38 -4.56 -8.02
N ILE A 276 -13.56 -5.16 -8.14
CA ILE A 276 -14.79 -4.65 -7.54
C ILE A 276 -15.01 -5.31 -6.18
N CYS A 277 -15.20 -4.50 -5.14
CA CYS A 277 -15.51 -4.98 -3.79
C CYS A 277 -16.82 -4.34 -3.32
N LEU A 278 -17.73 -5.16 -2.78
CA LEU A 278 -18.94 -4.72 -2.11
C LEU A 278 -18.81 -4.91 -0.61
N ILE A 279 -19.15 -3.86 0.16
CA ILE A 279 -19.25 -3.87 1.63
C ILE A 279 -20.65 -3.46 2.01
#